data_AF-A0A7K2QLW1-F1
#
_entry.id   AF-A0A7K2QLW1-F1
#
_cell.length_a   1.000
_cell.length_b   1.000
_cell.length_c   1.000
_cell.angle_alpha   90.00
_cell.angle_beta   90.00
_cell.angle_gamma   90.00
#
_symmetry.space_group_name_H-M   'P 1'
#
loop_
_entity.id
_entity.type
_entity.pdbx_description
1 polymer ?
#
loop_
_entity_poly.entity_id
_entity_poly.type
_entity_poly.pdbx_seq_one_letter_code
_entity_poly.pdbx_strand_id
1 'polypeptide(L)'
;LVITGTAAPVGDPYVATLAPVANIAVGDETPWGVAAELAALVPGTASGVYAEGATAADVLAAAGERTVVLVVRDAHRHPWMAQAMAALVEARPETVVVEMGVPRAEPRGALHIATHGASRVCGRAAAELIAGV
;
A
#
# COMPACT_ATOMS: atom_id res chain seq x y z
N LEU A 1 -9.14 9.99 -7.42
CA LEU A 1 -9.08 8.65 -6.79
C LEU A 1 -10.31 7.88 -7.25
N VAL A 2 -10.20 6.57 -7.47
CA VAL A 2 -11.37 5.67 -7.54
C VAL A 2 -11.34 4.82 -6.28
N ILE A 3 -12.48 4.73 -5.60
CA ILE A 3 -12.60 4.09 -4.28
C ILE A 3 -13.61 2.94 -4.40
N THR A 4 -13.28 1.78 -3.85
CA THR A 4 -14.17 0.63 -3.77
C THR A 4 -14.11 0.06 -2.36
N GLY A 5 -15.27 -0.19 -1.74
CA GLY A 5 -15.36 -0.61 -0.35
C GLY A 5 -15.31 0.55 0.65
N THR A 6 -15.17 0.23 1.93
CA THR A 6 -15.14 1.18 3.04
C THR A 6 -14.23 0.66 4.16
N ALA A 7 -13.53 1.58 4.84
CA ALA A 7 -12.80 1.31 6.07
C ALA A 7 -12.98 2.50 7.03
N ALA A 8 -12.92 2.24 8.33
CA ALA A 8 -12.82 3.32 9.31
C ALA A 8 -11.43 3.99 9.21
N PRO A 9 -11.29 5.27 9.59
CA PRO A 9 -9.99 5.90 9.69
C PRO A 9 -9.01 5.08 10.55
N VAL A 10 -7.78 4.94 10.08
CA VAL A 10 -6.77 4.10 10.74
C VAL A 10 -6.08 4.84 11.88
N GLY A 11 -5.93 4.19 13.04
CA GLY A 11 -5.31 4.77 14.23
C GLY A 11 -3.81 4.47 14.40
N ASP A 12 -3.38 3.23 14.09
CA ASP A 12 -1.97 2.79 14.15
C ASP A 12 -1.67 1.93 12.91
N PRO A 13 -1.42 2.56 11.75
CA PRO A 13 -1.25 1.83 10.50
C PRO A 13 0.17 1.30 10.31
N TYR A 14 0.27 0.15 9.64
CA TYR A 14 1.50 -0.35 9.06
C TYR A 14 1.43 -0.28 7.54
N VAL A 15 2.28 0.53 6.92
CA VAL A 15 2.33 0.71 5.47
C VAL A 15 3.30 -0.29 4.84
N ALA A 16 2.76 -1.30 4.16
CA ALA A 16 3.54 -2.29 3.43
C ALA A 16 3.61 -1.91 1.95
N THR A 17 4.79 -1.50 1.47
CA THR A 17 4.97 -1.10 0.06
C THR A 17 5.59 -2.24 -0.73
N LEU A 18 4.88 -2.78 -1.72
CA LEU A 18 5.43 -3.74 -2.67
C LEU A 18 6.13 -2.97 -3.80
N ALA A 19 7.45 -3.12 -3.88
CA ALA A 19 8.27 -2.46 -4.87
C ALA A 19 9.01 -3.51 -5.73
N PRO A 20 8.95 -3.44 -7.06
CA PRO A 20 9.87 -4.22 -7.88
C PRO A 20 11.29 -3.71 -7.62
N VAL A 21 12.27 -4.62 -7.52
CA VAL A 21 13.68 -4.26 -7.26
C VAL A 21 14.11 -3.17 -8.24
N ALA A 22 14.69 -2.09 -7.70
CA ALA A 22 15.18 -0.99 -8.51
C ALA A 22 16.28 -1.49 -9.46
N ASN A 23 16.08 -1.31 -10.77
CA ASN A 23 17.19 -1.42 -11.71
C ASN A 23 18.24 -0.37 -11.31
N ILE A 24 19.52 -0.75 -11.32
CA ILE A 24 20.72 0.04 -10.94
C ILE A 24 20.77 1.49 -11.48
N ALA A 25 19.94 1.85 -12.47
CA ALA A 25 19.78 3.20 -13.00
C ALA A 25 18.84 4.12 -12.17
N VAL A 26 18.19 3.60 -11.13
CA VAL A 26 17.36 4.36 -10.19
C VAL A 26 18.02 4.24 -8.81
N GLY A 27 18.85 5.22 -8.46
CA GLY A 27 19.41 5.31 -7.10
C GLY A 27 18.31 5.36 -6.05
N ASP A 28 18.67 5.10 -4.78
CA ASP A 28 17.78 4.93 -3.62
C ASP A 28 16.86 6.13 -3.25
N GLU A 29 16.63 7.11 -4.12
CA GLU A 29 16.29 8.48 -3.70
C GLU A 29 15.16 9.16 -4.49
N THR A 30 14.06 8.47 -4.76
CA THR A 30 12.78 9.22 -4.86
C THR A 30 11.75 8.56 -3.97
N PRO A 31 11.55 9.10 -2.75
CA PRO A 31 10.46 8.68 -1.88
C PRO A 31 9.14 8.76 -2.65
N TRP A 32 8.52 7.61 -2.90
CA TRP A 32 7.21 7.50 -3.51
C TRP A 32 6.33 6.61 -2.62
N GLY A 33 5.02 6.63 -2.89
CA GLY A 33 4.07 5.85 -2.12
C GLY A 33 3.31 6.67 -1.08
N VAL A 34 2.71 5.98 -0.12
CA VAL A 34 1.79 6.55 0.86
C VAL A 34 2.45 6.70 2.24
N ALA A 35 3.53 5.96 2.52
CA ALA A 35 4.11 5.83 3.86
C ALA A 35 4.48 7.18 4.50
N ALA A 36 5.27 8.01 3.81
CA ALA A 36 5.69 9.31 4.33
C ALA A 36 4.53 10.29 4.51
N GLU A 37 3.56 10.26 3.57
CA GLU A 37 2.40 11.14 3.61
C GLU A 37 1.43 10.76 4.73
N LEU A 38 1.24 9.46 4.97
CA LEU A 38 0.41 8.95 6.07
C LEU A 38 1.08 9.16 7.42
N ALA A 39 2.40 8.95 7.54
CA ALA A 39 3.13 9.23 8.77
C ALA A 39 3.08 10.70 9.20
N ALA A 40 2.92 11.63 8.25
CA ALA A 40 2.73 13.04 8.54
C ALA A 40 1.32 13.37 9.09
N LEU A 41 0.33 12.51 8.85
CA LEU A 41 -1.07 12.71 9.28
C LEU A 41 -1.43 11.84 10.50
N VAL A 42 -0.85 10.65 10.60
CA VAL A 42 -1.12 9.65 11.65
C VAL A 42 0.19 9.29 12.36
N PRO A 43 0.52 9.98 13.48
CA PRO A 43 1.69 9.66 14.29
C PRO A 43 1.70 8.20 14.73
N GLY A 44 2.86 7.55 14.68
CA GLY A 44 3.00 6.12 14.98
C GLY A 44 2.93 5.19 13.77
N THR A 45 2.59 5.73 12.58
CA THR A 45 2.66 4.98 11.31
C THR A 45 4.02 4.31 11.14
N ALA A 46 4.03 2.97 11.11
CA ALA A 46 5.19 2.17 10.77
C ALA A 46 5.15 1.79 9.29
N SER A 47 6.29 1.42 8.70
CA SER A 47 6.32 1.02 7.29
C SER A 47 7.44 0.03 6.98
N GLY A 48 7.26 -0.70 5.88
CA GLY A 48 8.28 -1.56 5.28
C GLY A 48 8.14 -1.60 3.77
N VAL A 49 9.27 -1.84 3.09
CA VAL A 49 9.33 -2.01 1.64
C VAL A 49 9.70 -3.46 1.35
N TYR A 50 8.92 -4.10 0.49
CA TYR A 50 8.99 -5.53 0.21
C TYR A 50 9.25 -5.73 -1.27
N ALA A 51 10.29 -6.52 -1.56
CA ALA A 51 10.65 -6.92 -2.90
C ALA A 51 9.99 -8.25 -3.28
N GLU A 52 10.17 -8.64 -4.54
CA GLU A 52 9.77 -9.96 -5.01
C GLU A 52 10.42 -11.07 -4.17
N GLY A 53 9.62 -12.06 -3.77
CA GLY A 53 10.01 -13.12 -2.83
C GLY A 53 9.54 -12.89 -1.39
N ALA A 54 9.14 -11.65 -1.02
CA ALA A 54 8.46 -11.42 0.25
C ALA A 54 7.08 -12.08 0.27
N THR A 55 6.71 -12.64 1.41
CA THR A 55 5.44 -13.33 1.63
C THR A 55 4.45 -12.46 2.40
N ALA A 56 3.16 -12.81 2.33
CA ALA A 56 2.15 -12.18 3.20
C ALA A 56 2.48 -12.38 4.68
N ALA A 57 3.08 -13.51 5.07
CA ALA A 57 3.49 -13.78 6.44
C ALA A 57 4.57 -12.81 6.93
N ASP A 58 5.53 -12.43 6.07
CA ASP A 58 6.56 -11.44 6.41
C ASP A 58 5.94 -10.07 6.72
N VAL A 59 4.99 -9.65 5.88
CA VAL A 59 4.24 -8.40 6.08
C VAL A 59 3.43 -8.43 7.36
N LEU A 60 2.70 -9.52 7.62
CA LEU A 60 1.87 -9.67 8.81
C LEU A 60 2.71 -9.70 10.10
N ALA A 61 3.85 -10.39 10.08
CA ALA A 61 4.78 -10.44 11.20
C ALA A 61 5.32 -9.05 11.54
N ALA A 62 5.68 -8.25 10.52
CA ALA A 62 6.15 -6.88 10.73
C ALA A 62 5.03 -5.92 11.17
N ALA A 63 3.82 -6.10 10.66
CA ALA A 63 2.66 -5.30 11.02
C ALA A 63 2.23 -5.54 12.48
N GLY A 64 2.36 -6.76 13.00
CA GLY A 64 1.76 -7.14 14.29
C GLY A 64 0.26 -6.92 14.22
N GLU A 65 -0.38 -6.37 15.26
CA GLU A 65 -1.83 -6.08 15.30
C GLU A 65 -2.26 -4.82 14.51
N ARG A 66 -1.33 -4.13 13.84
CA ARG A 66 -1.63 -2.89 13.12
C ARG A 66 -2.50 -3.12 11.89
N THR A 67 -3.36 -2.16 11.58
CA THR A 67 -4.09 -2.14 10.32
C THR A 67 -3.11 -2.02 9.17
N VAL A 68 -3.18 -2.97 8.23
CA VAL A 68 -2.26 -2.99 7.10
C VAL A 68 -2.77 -2.06 6.00
N VAL A 69 -1.91 -1.14 5.57
CA VAL A 69 -2.07 -0.35 4.36
C VAL A 69 -1.11 -0.90 3.31
N LEU A 70 -1.62 -1.75 2.42
CA LEU A 70 -0.84 -2.35 1.35
C LEU A 70 -0.76 -1.37 0.17
N VAL A 71 0.45 -0.91 -0.17
CA VAL A 71 0.72 -0.05 -1.31
C VAL A 71 1.35 -0.88 -2.42
N VAL A 72 0.72 -0.89 -3.59
CA VAL A 72 1.25 -1.53 -4.80
C VAL A 72 1.39 -0.51 -5.91
N ARG A 73 2.33 -0.74 -6.83
CA ARG A 73 2.47 0.09 -8.03
C ARG A 73 2.46 -0.77 -9.28
N ASP A 74 1.60 -0.41 -10.23
CA ASP A 74 1.50 -1.08 -11.52
C ASP A 74 1.39 -2.62 -11.37
N ALA A 75 0.61 -3.09 -10.38
CA ALA A 75 0.54 -4.50 -9.97
C ALA A 75 0.22 -5.46 -11.12
N HIS A 76 -0.52 -4.99 -12.13
CA HIS A 76 -0.80 -5.72 -13.37
C HIS A 76 0.46 -6.12 -14.17
N ARG A 77 1.60 -5.49 -13.93
CA ARG A 77 2.90 -5.81 -14.55
C ARG A 77 3.73 -6.81 -13.73
N HIS A 78 3.30 -7.10 -12.50
CA HIS A 78 4.06 -7.86 -11.52
C HIS A 78 3.15 -8.93 -10.89
N PRO A 79 3.04 -10.13 -11.49
CA PRO A 79 2.17 -11.20 -10.99
C PRO A 79 2.36 -11.53 -9.50
N TRP A 80 3.59 -11.42 -9.00
CA TRP A 80 3.91 -11.64 -7.59
C TRP A 80 3.20 -10.64 -6.66
N MET A 81 3.00 -9.39 -7.09
CA MET A 81 2.28 -8.39 -6.28
C MET A 81 0.80 -8.74 -6.17
N ALA A 82 0.19 -9.22 -7.26
CA ALA A 82 -1.19 -9.66 -7.24
C ALA A 82 -1.38 -10.89 -6.33
N GLN A 83 -0.42 -11.82 -6.34
CA GLN A 83 -0.42 -12.99 -5.46
C GLN A 83 -0.23 -12.60 -3.98
N ALA A 84 0.76 -11.75 -3.68
CA ALA A 84 1.01 -11.26 -2.32
C ALA A 84 -0.18 -10.47 -1.78
N MET A 85 -0.79 -9.59 -2.61
CA MET A 85 -2.00 -8.86 -2.27
C MET A 85 -3.18 -9.80 -1.97
N ALA A 86 -3.42 -10.81 -2.82
CA ALA A 86 -4.50 -11.76 -2.61
C ALA A 86 -4.31 -12.54 -1.29
N ALA A 87 -3.11 -13.06 -1.05
CA ALA A 87 -2.78 -13.80 0.17
C ALA A 87 -2.90 -12.93 1.43
N LEU A 88 -2.45 -11.66 1.35
CA LEU A 88 -2.54 -10.73 2.48
C LEU A 88 -3.98 -10.35 2.80
N VAL A 89 -4.80 -10.06 1.79
CA VAL A 89 -6.22 -9.75 1.96
C VAL A 89 -7.01 -10.98 2.47
N GLU A 90 -6.64 -12.18 2.04
CA GLU A 90 -7.24 -13.41 2.55
C GLU A 90 -6.96 -13.60 4.05
N ALA A 91 -5.72 -13.34 4.48
CA ALA A 91 -5.31 -13.44 5.88
C ALA A 91 -5.80 -12.27 6.75
N ARG A 92 -5.92 -11.06 6.18
CA ARG A 92 -6.42 -9.83 6.81
C ARG A 92 -7.40 -9.10 5.89
N PRO A 93 -8.70 -9.47 5.91
CA PRO A 93 -9.71 -8.84 5.06
C PRO A 93 -9.87 -7.33 5.28
N GLU A 94 -9.51 -6.83 6.46
CA GLU A 94 -9.51 -5.41 6.84
C GLU A 94 -8.40 -4.58 6.18
N THR A 95 -7.51 -5.21 5.42
CA THR A 95 -6.42 -4.53 4.71
C THR A 95 -6.96 -3.42 3.80
N VAL A 96 -6.34 -2.24 3.89
CA VAL A 96 -6.55 -1.14 2.96
C VAL A 96 -5.54 -1.28 1.83
N VAL A 97 -6.01 -1.38 0.59
CA VAL A 97 -5.17 -1.49 -0.61
C VAL A 97 -5.10 -0.14 -1.31
N VAL A 98 -3.88 0.35 -1.57
CA VAL A 98 -3.62 1.53 -2.39
C VAL A 98 -2.88 1.11 -3.66
N GLU A 99 -3.58 1.14 -4.78
CA GLU A 99 -3.02 0.88 -6.10
C GLU A 99 -2.58 2.19 -6.76
N MET A 100 -1.27 2.35 -6.89
CA MET A 100 -0.64 3.50 -7.53
C MET A 100 -0.17 3.18 -8.95
N GLY A 101 -0.07 4.21 -9.80
CA GLY A 101 0.24 4.03 -11.22
C GLY A 101 -1.02 3.76 -12.05
N VAL A 102 -0.96 2.82 -13.00
CA VAL A 102 -2.10 2.46 -13.86
C VAL A 102 -2.91 1.34 -13.18
N PRO A 103 -4.12 1.64 -12.66
CA PRO A 103 -4.90 0.67 -11.92
C PRO A 103 -5.57 -0.30 -12.89
N ARG A 104 -5.21 -1.58 -12.79
CA ARG A 104 -5.74 -2.67 -13.63
C ARG A 104 -6.02 -3.93 -12.84
N ALA A 105 -5.62 -3.97 -11.57
CA ALA A 105 -6.00 -5.07 -10.70
C ALA A 105 -7.50 -4.99 -10.36
N GLU A 106 -8.13 -6.14 -10.14
CA GLU A 106 -9.45 -6.18 -9.52
C GLU A 106 -9.36 -5.60 -8.09
N PRO A 107 -10.29 -4.73 -7.68
CA PRO A 107 -10.31 -4.19 -6.32
C PRO A 107 -10.39 -5.27 -5.24
N ARG A 108 -9.59 -5.15 -4.17
CA ARG A 108 -9.51 -6.12 -3.07
C ARG A 108 -9.33 -5.41 -1.72
N GLY A 109 -9.60 -6.15 -0.63
CA GLY A 109 -9.54 -5.64 0.75
C GLY A 109 -10.83 -4.96 1.18
N ALA A 110 -10.84 -4.44 2.41
CA ALA A 110 -11.97 -3.67 2.94
C ALA A 110 -12.14 -2.35 2.20
N LEU A 111 -11.02 -1.73 1.80
CA LEU A 111 -10.97 -0.49 1.06
C LEU A 111 -9.89 -0.57 -0.02
N HIS A 112 -10.26 -0.35 -1.28
CA HIS A 112 -9.33 -0.24 -2.41
C HIS A 112 -9.33 1.18 -2.96
N ILE A 113 -8.14 1.79 -3.04
CA ILE A 113 -7.93 3.16 -3.52
C ILE A 113 -7.02 3.11 -4.75
N ALA A 114 -7.58 3.40 -5.92
CA ALA A 114 -6.83 3.55 -7.16
C ALA A 114 -6.49 5.03 -7.41
N THR A 115 -5.20 5.37 -7.37
CA THR A 115 -4.75 6.77 -7.44
C THR A 115 -4.55 7.29 -8.86
N HIS A 116 -4.50 6.42 -9.87
CA HIS A 116 -4.25 6.76 -11.30
C HIS A 116 -2.93 7.50 -11.55
N GLY A 117 -1.99 7.41 -10.61
CA GLY A 117 -0.68 8.05 -10.68
C GLY A 117 0.17 7.70 -9.47
N ALA A 118 1.49 7.83 -9.61
CA ALA A 118 2.44 7.52 -8.54
C ALA A 118 3.15 8.77 -7.99
N SER A 119 2.58 9.97 -8.24
CA SER A 119 3.15 11.23 -7.76
C SER A 119 2.95 11.39 -6.26
N ARG A 120 3.73 12.30 -5.66
CA ARG A 120 3.60 12.64 -4.24
C ARG A 120 2.18 13.11 -3.88
N VAL A 121 1.54 13.92 -4.73
CA VAL A 121 0.16 14.39 -4.49
C VAL A 121 -0.86 13.26 -4.53
N CYS A 122 -0.64 12.23 -5.35
CA CYS A 122 -1.47 11.01 -5.33
C CYS A 122 -1.32 10.26 -4.00
N GLY A 123 -0.09 10.14 -3.49
CA GLY A 123 0.19 9.55 -2.18
C GLY A 123 -0.47 10.34 -1.04
N ARG A 124 -0.40 11.67 -1.09
CA ARG A 124 -1.03 12.58 -0.13
C ARG A 124 -2.55 12.43 -0.11
N ALA A 125 -3.19 12.46 -1.26
CA ALA A 125 -4.65 12.31 -1.35
C ALA A 125 -5.13 10.95 -0.81
N ALA A 126 -4.37 9.87 -1.06
CA ALA A 126 -4.69 8.57 -0.47
C ALA A 126 -4.49 8.57 1.06
N ALA A 127 -3.42 9.20 1.55
CA ALA A 127 -3.15 9.31 2.99
C ALA A 127 -4.24 10.10 3.73
N GLU A 128 -4.70 11.22 3.17
CA GLU A 128 -5.79 12.04 3.70
C GLU A 128 -7.09 11.22 3.83
N LEU A 129 -7.44 10.48 2.77
CA LEU A 129 -8.60 9.58 2.78
C LEU A 129 -8.50 8.49 3.87
N ILE A 130 -7.32 7.89 4.02
CA ILE A 130 -7.05 6.84 5.02
C ILE A 130 -7.08 7.40 6.45
N ALA A 131 -6.59 8.62 6.64
CA ALA A 131 -6.58 9.32 7.92
C ALA A 131 -7.94 9.96 8.27
N GLY A 132 -8.84 10.10 7.28
CA GLY A 132 -10.16 10.70 7.45
C GLY A 132 -10.14 12.23 7.56
N VAL A 133 -9.23 12.90 6.85
CA VAL A 133 -9.04 14.36 6.87
C VAL A 133 -9.20 15.01 5.49
#